data_AF-A0A524IIJ4-F1
#
_entry.id   AF-A0A524IIJ4-F1
#
_cell.length_a   1.000
_cell.length_b   1.000
_cell.length_c   1.000
_cell.angle_alpha   90.00
_cell.angle_beta   90.00
_cell.angle_gamma   90.00
#
_symmetry.space_group_name_H-M   'P 1'
#
loop_
_entity.id
_entity.type
_entity.pdbx_description
1 polymer ?
#
loop_
_entity_poly.entity_id
_entity_poly.type
_entity_poly.pdbx_seq_one_letter_code
_entity_poly.pdbx_strand_id
1 'polypeptide(L)'
;MNFEWMSFVEFGIIALALVIGTFFRAKIKFFQKFMIPNSITAGIILLLFYSLLAPKINISTKFLENLVYHLVNISFVAMALRKPGKRKHEKRPAFATAMNILSVYVIQGALGLILTFIFIKTFIPGLFPSFGFFIPLGFALGPGQAFAIGQKWEAPAYGFEGSGSVGLTFAAVGFFWAIFGGVFLINLAIRKGWIKPPSSSTGDGANRSGLLRHDDKFPIGAHLTTQSEAIETFAFNISIIFIVYLAAFLFLKLLTFLLSFAGPMGMSLAESFWGISFIFATLFGLIGRKVIDLFRVGHILENGTLTRTTGLSVDFMVAASIGAISVKFVLAYWIPILVMCATGGIVTLVFMVWMSSRVYTDHKFERMIL
;
A
#
# COMPACT_ATOMS: atom_id res chain seq x y z
N MET A 1 -21.32 31.44 -0.07
CA MET A 1 -21.04 30.64 -1.29
C MET A 1 -21.08 29.17 -0.86
N ASN A 2 -22.01 28.36 -1.38
CA ASN A 2 -22.22 26.98 -0.93
C ASN A 2 -21.39 26.00 -1.78
N PHE A 3 -20.07 26.09 -1.67
CA PHE A 3 -19.16 25.08 -2.23
C PHE A 3 -18.69 24.15 -1.10
N GLU A 4 -18.60 22.84 -1.38
CA GLU A 4 -18.05 21.87 -0.44
C GLU A 4 -16.51 21.98 -0.40
N TRP A 5 -16.00 22.87 0.46
CA TRP A 5 -14.57 23.13 0.59
C TRP A 5 -13.81 22.09 1.43
N MET A 6 -14.51 21.33 2.28
CA MET A 6 -13.87 20.47 3.28
C MET A 6 -12.91 19.45 2.66
N SER A 7 -13.33 18.77 1.59
CA SER A 7 -12.47 17.81 0.88
C SER A 7 -11.17 18.45 0.36
N PHE A 8 -11.23 19.70 -0.13
CA PHE A 8 -10.05 20.43 -0.60
C PHE A 8 -9.15 20.89 0.54
N VAL A 9 -9.74 21.29 1.68
CA VAL A 9 -8.98 21.60 2.90
C VAL A 9 -8.21 20.38 3.37
N GLU A 10 -8.85 19.21 3.40
CA GLU A 10 -8.19 17.97 3.81
C GLU A 10 -7.12 17.50 2.82
N PHE A 11 -7.35 17.64 1.51
CA PHE A 11 -6.28 17.47 0.52
C PHE A 11 -5.10 18.42 0.75
N GLY A 12 -5.38 19.68 1.08
CA GLY A 12 -4.36 20.68 1.42
C GLY A 12 -3.56 20.30 2.67
N ILE A 13 -4.22 19.77 3.70
CA ILE A 13 -3.58 19.28 4.93
C ILE A 13 -2.64 18.11 4.61
N ILE A 14 -3.08 17.13 3.80
CA ILE A 14 -2.23 16.00 3.37
C ILE A 14 -1.05 16.49 2.54
N ALA A 15 -1.29 17.39 1.57
CA ALA A 15 -0.24 17.95 0.72
C ALA A 15 0.81 18.71 1.54
N LEU A 16 0.38 19.52 2.50
CA LEU A 16 1.28 20.23 3.42
C LEU A 16 2.13 19.24 4.23
N ALA A 17 1.53 18.18 4.76
CA ALA A 17 2.27 17.15 5.49
C ALA A 17 3.30 16.43 4.62
N LEU A 18 3.00 16.16 3.34
CA LEU A 18 3.95 15.59 2.36
C LEU A 18 5.12 16.54 2.07
N VAL A 19 4.86 17.84 1.94
CA VAL A 19 5.91 18.86 1.76
C VAL A 19 6.81 18.93 3.01
N ILE A 20 6.22 18.96 4.21
CA ILE A 20 6.98 18.95 5.47
C ILE A 20 7.80 17.65 5.60
N GLY A 21 7.22 16.50 5.28
CA GLY A 21 7.92 15.22 5.28
C GLY A 21 9.11 15.21 4.32
N THR A 22 8.95 15.81 3.14
CA THR A 22 10.04 16.00 2.16
C THR A 22 11.13 16.91 2.73
N PHE A 23 10.76 18.00 3.39
CA PHE A 23 11.71 18.90 4.06
C PHE A 23 12.50 18.18 5.16
N PHE A 24 11.84 17.38 6.01
CA PHE A 24 12.50 16.58 7.04
C PHE A 24 13.49 15.58 6.45
N ARG A 25 13.12 14.86 5.39
CA ARG A 25 14.06 13.96 4.71
C ARG A 25 15.23 14.72 4.09
N ALA A 26 15.00 15.90 3.52
CA ALA A 26 16.05 16.69 2.91
C ALA A 26 17.06 17.25 3.92
N LYS A 27 16.64 17.56 5.15
CA LYS A 27 17.49 18.23 6.16
C LYS A 27 18.02 17.32 7.26
N ILE A 28 17.30 16.26 7.63
CA ILE A 28 17.59 15.48 8.83
C ILE A 28 18.25 14.14 8.46
N LYS A 29 19.48 13.91 8.96
CA LYS A 29 20.28 12.71 8.66
C LYS A 29 19.62 11.39 9.06
N PHE A 30 18.78 11.39 10.11
CA PHE A 30 18.05 10.19 10.54
C PHE A 30 17.15 9.65 9.41
N PHE A 31 16.34 10.52 8.80
CA PHE A 31 15.43 10.16 7.70
C PHE A 31 16.20 9.70 6.45
N GLN A 32 17.35 10.30 6.17
CA GLN A 32 18.23 9.89 5.06
C GLN A 32 18.90 8.54 5.30
N LYS A 33 19.38 8.30 6.53
CA LYS A 33 20.08 7.06 6.90
C LYS A 33 19.15 5.85 6.82
N PHE A 34 17.92 5.99 7.29
CA PHE A 34 16.91 4.94 7.22
C PHE A 34 16.06 4.99 5.95
N MET A 35 16.33 5.94 5.04
CA MET A 35 15.61 6.13 3.77
C MET A 35 14.09 6.20 3.94
N ILE A 36 13.62 6.80 5.04
CA ILE A 36 12.21 6.85 5.40
C ILE A 36 11.42 7.58 4.30
N PRO A 37 10.39 6.95 3.70
CA PRO A 37 9.51 7.59 2.73
C PRO A 37 8.86 8.87 3.27
N ASN A 38 8.70 9.87 2.39
CA ASN A 38 8.09 11.16 2.77
C ASN A 38 6.63 10.98 3.20
N SER A 39 5.91 10.05 2.55
CA SER A 39 4.53 9.69 2.86
C SER A 39 4.34 9.10 4.26
N ILE A 40 5.31 8.36 4.78
CA ILE A 40 5.25 7.84 6.16
C ILE A 40 5.47 8.97 7.17
N THR A 41 6.43 9.85 6.89
CA THR A 41 6.68 11.03 7.73
C THR A 41 5.45 11.94 7.77
N ALA A 42 4.85 12.19 6.59
CA ALA A 42 3.60 12.92 6.46
C ALA A 42 2.47 12.23 7.24
N GLY A 43 2.37 10.91 7.14
CA GLY A 43 1.39 10.12 7.87
C GLY A 43 1.49 10.29 9.39
N ILE A 44 2.70 10.31 9.96
CA ILE A 44 2.90 10.57 11.41
C ILE A 44 2.45 11.98 11.78
N ILE A 45 2.77 12.98 10.95
CA ILE A 45 2.31 14.37 11.15
C ILE A 45 0.78 14.43 11.12
N LEU A 46 0.15 13.76 10.15
CA LEU A 46 -1.29 13.67 10.03
C LEU A 46 -1.91 12.95 11.22
N LEU A 47 -1.31 11.86 11.72
CA LEU A 47 -1.80 11.16 12.90
C LEU A 47 -1.85 12.08 14.12
N LEU A 48 -0.80 12.87 14.35
CA LEU A 48 -0.77 13.86 15.43
C LEU A 48 -1.82 14.96 15.22
N PHE A 49 -1.97 15.45 14.00
CA PHE A 49 -2.97 16.47 13.68
C PHE A 49 -4.40 15.95 13.87
N TYR A 50 -4.74 14.78 13.30
CA TYR A 50 -6.07 14.18 13.35
C TYR A 50 -6.45 13.65 14.73
N SER A 51 -5.48 13.30 15.57
CA SER A 51 -5.74 12.89 16.96
C SER A 51 -5.90 14.07 17.92
N LEU A 52 -5.17 15.18 17.73
CA LEU A 52 -5.10 16.28 18.72
C LEU A 52 -5.85 17.55 18.31
N LEU A 53 -5.78 17.94 17.04
CA LEU A 53 -6.25 19.24 16.56
C LEU A 53 -7.54 19.13 15.74
N ALA A 54 -7.64 18.16 14.84
CA ALA A 54 -8.80 17.98 13.95
C ALA A 54 -10.15 17.85 14.71
N PRO A 55 -10.25 17.12 15.84
CA PRO A 55 -11.52 17.02 16.57
C PRO A 55 -11.98 18.36 17.14
N LYS A 56 -11.05 19.28 17.46
CA LYS A 56 -11.37 20.62 17.99
C LYS A 56 -12.00 21.54 16.94
N ILE A 57 -11.83 21.21 15.67
CA ILE A 57 -12.38 21.95 14.53
C ILE A 57 -13.40 21.11 13.75
N ASN A 58 -13.95 20.05 14.37
CA ASN A 58 -14.96 19.14 13.81
C ASN A 58 -14.54 18.44 12.50
N ILE A 59 -13.25 18.16 12.33
CA ILE A 59 -12.73 17.35 11.22
C ILE A 59 -12.53 15.90 11.70
N SER A 60 -13.03 14.94 10.91
CA SER A 60 -12.95 13.50 11.20
C SER A 60 -11.99 12.77 10.26
N THR A 61 -11.60 11.54 10.60
CA THR A 61 -10.72 10.69 9.76
C THR A 61 -11.40 10.09 8.53
N LYS A 62 -12.73 10.24 8.39
CA LYS A 62 -13.53 9.57 7.36
C LYS A 62 -13.08 9.88 5.93
N PHE A 63 -12.62 11.10 5.68
CA PHE A 63 -12.08 11.47 4.36
C PHE A 63 -10.78 10.73 4.06
N LEU A 64 -9.88 10.62 5.04
CA LEU A 64 -8.61 9.87 4.90
C LEU A 64 -8.88 8.38 4.66
N GLU A 65 -9.82 7.80 5.40
CA GLU A 65 -10.29 6.42 5.23
C GLU A 65 -10.80 6.16 3.80
N ASN A 66 -11.66 7.05 3.28
CA ASN A 66 -12.14 6.97 1.89
C ASN A 66 -10.99 7.10 0.87
N LEU A 67 -10.05 8.01 1.10
CA LEU A 67 -8.86 8.14 0.25
C LEU A 67 -8.05 6.85 0.23
N VAL A 68 -7.83 6.21 1.38
CA VAL A 68 -7.11 4.94 1.46
C VAL A 68 -7.79 3.87 0.59
N TYR A 69 -9.11 3.74 0.72
CA TYR A 69 -9.90 2.77 -0.06
C TYR A 69 -9.86 3.04 -1.56
N HIS A 70 -10.00 4.29 -2.01
CA HIS A 70 -10.04 4.61 -3.44
C HIS A 70 -8.66 4.64 -4.09
N LEU A 71 -7.66 5.22 -3.41
CA LEU A 71 -6.31 5.35 -3.97
C LEU A 71 -5.61 4.00 -4.13
N VAL A 72 -5.88 3.02 -3.26
CA VAL A 72 -5.35 1.66 -3.47
C VAL A 72 -5.88 1.09 -4.79
N ASN A 73 -7.18 1.18 -5.04
CA ASN A 73 -7.80 0.70 -6.27
C ASN A 73 -7.26 1.41 -7.53
N ILE A 74 -7.15 2.74 -7.48
CA ILE A 74 -6.60 3.57 -8.56
C ILE A 74 -5.14 3.18 -8.85
N SER A 75 -4.34 2.96 -7.81
CA SER A 75 -2.93 2.56 -7.97
C SER A 75 -2.78 1.23 -8.72
N PHE A 76 -3.66 0.27 -8.44
CA PHE A 76 -3.68 -1.05 -9.06
C PHE A 76 -4.18 -1.00 -10.51
N VAL A 77 -5.22 -0.20 -10.80
CA VAL A 77 -5.70 0.01 -12.18
C VAL A 77 -4.60 0.65 -13.03
N ALA A 78 -3.99 1.73 -12.54
CA ALA A 78 -2.89 2.41 -13.22
C ALA A 78 -1.72 1.45 -13.48
N MET A 79 -1.38 0.62 -12.48
CA MET A 79 -0.33 -0.38 -12.59
C MET A 79 -0.63 -1.46 -13.65
N ALA A 80 -1.87 -1.97 -13.68
CA ALA A 80 -2.30 -3.03 -14.60
C ALA A 80 -2.43 -2.54 -16.06
N LEU A 81 -2.70 -1.25 -16.28
CA LEU A 81 -2.74 -0.63 -17.60
C LEU A 81 -1.35 -0.44 -18.24
N ARG A 82 -0.26 -0.56 -17.46
CA ARG A 82 1.09 -0.40 -17.99
C ARG A 82 1.46 -1.52 -18.93
N LYS A 83 2.12 -1.17 -20.02
CA LYS A 83 2.74 -2.16 -20.91
C LYS A 83 3.95 -2.77 -20.22
N PRO A 84 4.05 -4.11 -20.09
CA PRO A 84 5.26 -4.74 -19.59
C PRO A 84 6.46 -4.33 -20.45
N GLY A 85 7.57 -3.99 -19.81
CA GLY A 85 8.84 -3.78 -20.53
C GLY A 85 9.24 -5.06 -21.27
N LYS A 86 9.94 -4.92 -22.39
CA LYS A 86 10.54 -6.06 -23.12
C LYS A 86 11.64 -6.69 -22.25
N ARG A 87 11.29 -7.54 -21.28
CA ARG A 87 12.25 -8.36 -20.56
C ARG A 87 12.52 -9.63 -21.36
N LYS A 88 13.80 -9.98 -21.56
CA LYS A 88 14.19 -11.30 -22.07
C LYS A 88 13.55 -12.36 -21.15
N HIS A 89 12.97 -13.39 -21.76
CA HIS A 89 12.29 -14.50 -21.10
C HIS A 89 13.21 -15.21 -20.08
N GLU A 90 13.20 -14.76 -18.83
CA GLU A 90 13.44 -15.67 -17.71
C GLU A 90 12.07 -16.13 -17.24
N LYS A 91 11.74 -17.41 -17.45
CA LYS A 91 10.45 -18.00 -17.04
C LYS A 91 10.41 -18.37 -15.55
N ARG A 92 11.57 -18.45 -14.88
CA ARG A 92 11.72 -18.82 -13.46
C ARG A 92 11.48 -17.72 -12.40
N PRO A 93 11.72 -16.41 -12.62
CA PRO A 93 11.64 -15.40 -11.56
C PRO A 93 10.21 -15.13 -11.11
N ALA A 94 9.22 -15.11 -12.01
CA ALA A 94 7.83 -14.79 -11.64
C ALA A 94 7.20 -15.85 -10.72
N PHE A 95 7.40 -17.14 -11.03
CA PHE A 95 6.89 -18.22 -10.19
C PHE A 95 7.58 -18.25 -8.82
N ALA A 96 8.91 -18.09 -8.80
CA ALA A 96 9.70 -17.99 -7.57
C ALA A 96 9.21 -16.84 -6.67
N THR A 97 9.01 -15.65 -7.23
CA THR A 97 8.48 -14.50 -6.51
C THR A 97 7.06 -14.74 -5.99
N ALA A 98 6.17 -15.28 -6.82
CA ALA A 98 4.81 -15.61 -6.40
C ALA A 98 4.79 -16.63 -5.25
N MET A 99 5.60 -17.70 -5.35
CA MET A 99 5.71 -18.70 -4.30
C MET A 99 6.26 -18.12 -2.99
N ASN A 100 7.24 -17.23 -3.06
CA ASN A 100 7.80 -16.57 -1.88
C ASN A 100 6.75 -15.68 -1.18
N ILE A 101 6.04 -14.85 -1.96
CA ILE A 101 4.96 -13.99 -1.46
C ILE A 101 3.85 -14.83 -0.80
N LEU A 102 3.37 -15.87 -1.48
CA LEU A 102 2.30 -16.73 -0.95
C LEU A 102 2.73 -17.47 0.32
N SER A 103 3.99 -17.93 0.38
CA SER A 103 4.51 -18.62 1.58
C SER A 103 4.56 -17.70 2.80
N VAL A 104 4.91 -16.44 2.60
CA VAL A 104 4.91 -15.41 3.65
C VAL A 104 3.50 -15.17 4.15
N TYR A 105 2.50 -15.10 3.27
CA TYR A 105 1.10 -14.92 3.66
C TYR A 105 0.62 -16.08 4.53
N VAL A 106 0.95 -17.31 4.14
CA VAL A 106 0.56 -18.53 4.89
C VAL A 106 1.19 -18.51 6.29
N ILE A 107 2.48 -18.20 6.40
CA ILE A 107 3.17 -18.19 7.69
C ILE A 107 2.69 -17.05 8.59
N GLN A 108 2.52 -15.85 8.05
CA GLN A 108 1.98 -14.72 8.79
C GLN A 108 0.54 -14.99 9.25
N GLY A 109 -0.29 -15.58 8.40
CA GLY A 109 -1.66 -15.96 8.73
C GLY A 109 -1.73 -17.04 9.79
N ALA A 110 -0.95 -18.13 9.66
CA ALA A 110 -0.88 -19.19 10.65
C ALA A 110 -0.38 -18.67 12.00
N LEU A 111 0.71 -17.90 12.01
CA LEU A 111 1.24 -17.27 13.21
C LEU A 111 0.19 -16.37 13.88
N GLY A 112 -0.45 -15.50 13.09
CA GLY A 112 -1.48 -14.59 13.57
C GLY A 112 -2.63 -15.32 14.23
N LEU A 113 -3.19 -16.34 13.56
CA LEU A 113 -4.30 -17.14 14.10
C LEU A 113 -3.91 -17.89 15.37
N ILE A 114 -2.73 -18.52 15.41
CA ILE A 114 -2.22 -19.20 16.61
C ILE A 114 -2.14 -18.22 17.79
N LEU A 115 -1.56 -17.04 17.56
CA LEU A 115 -1.47 -16.01 18.60
C LEU A 115 -2.85 -15.50 19.03
N THR A 116 -3.78 -15.31 18.09
CA THR A 116 -5.16 -14.93 18.41
C THR A 116 -5.83 -15.97 19.31
N PHE A 117 -5.73 -17.26 19.00
CA PHE A 117 -6.28 -18.30 19.84
C PHE A 117 -5.63 -18.38 21.22
N ILE A 118 -4.32 -18.15 21.31
CA ILE A 118 -3.63 -18.04 22.60
C ILE A 118 -4.21 -16.88 23.41
N PHE A 119 -4.30 -15.68 22.82
CA PHE A 119 -4.88 -14.51 23.49
C PHE A 119 -6.33 -14.76 23.94
N ILE A 120 -7.18 -15.33 23.09
CA ILE A 120 -8.56 -15.67 23.43
C ILE A 120 -8.61 -16.61 24.63
N LYS A 121 -7.76 -17.65 24.64
CA LYS A 121 -7.76 -18.65 25.70
C LYS A 121 -7.22 -18.13 27.03
N THR A 122 -6.27 -17.19 27.02
CA THR A 122 -5.51 -16.83 28.24
C THR A 122 -5.75 -15.42 28.76
N PHE A 123 -5.87 -14.39 27.89
CA PHE A 123 -5.81 -12.99 28.31
C PHE A 123 -7.01 -12.16 27.89
N ILE A 124 -7.61 -12.43 26.73
CA ILE A 124 -8.65 -11.60 26.10
C ILE A 124 -9.73 -12.49 25.45
N PRO A 125 -10.64 -13.11 26.24
CA PRO A 125 -11.66 -14.02 25.72
C PRO A 125 -12.57 -13.42 24.64
N GLY A 126 -12.76 -12.10 24.66
CA GLY A 126 -13.56 -11.37 23.67
C GLY A 126 -12.78 -10.89 22.43
N LEU A 127 -11.53 -11.30 22.23
CA LEU A 127 -10.75 -10.89 21.06
C LEU A 127 -11.38 -11.47 19.78
N PHE A 128 -11.49 -10.64 18.74
CA PHE A 128 -12.06 -11.06 17.47
C PHE A 128 -11.29 -12.28 16.90
N PRO A 129 -11.97 -13.39 16.53
CA PRO A 129 -11.29 -14.63 16.13
C PRO A 129 -10.35 -14.49 14.93
N SER A 130 -10.62 -13.53 14.05
CA SER A 130 -9.81 -13.26 12.85
C SER A 130 -8.77 -12.14 13.06
N PHE A 131 -8.59 -11.63 14.28
CA PHE A 131 -7.70 -10.49 14.58
C PHE A 131 -6.27 -10.70 14.04
N GLY A 132 -5.75 -11.92 14.16
CA GLY A 132 -4.40 -12.27 13.72
C GLY A 132 -4.17 -12.16 12.21
N PHE A 133 -5.23 -12.16 11.39
CA PHE A 133 -5.10 -11.89 9.96
C PHE A 133 -4.61 -10.47 9.66
N PHE A 134 -4.67 -9.54 10.62
CA PHE A 134 -4.07 -8.23 10.41
C PHE A 134 -2.54 -8.27 10.22
N ILE A 135 -1.84 -9.36 10.61
CA ILE A 135 -0.43 -9.53 10.26
C ILE A 135 -0.27 -9.61 8.72
N PRO A 136 -0.78 -10.62 8.00
CA PRO A 136 -0.62 -10.68 6.55
C PRO A 136 -1.31 -9.53 5.81
N LEU A 137 -2.46 -9.05 6.29
CA LEU A 137 -3.14 -7.92 5.67
C LEU A 137 -2.30 -6.64 5.76
N GLY A 138 -1.74 -6.33 6.94
CA GLY A 138 -0.95 -5.12 7.14
C GLY A 138 0.46 -5.20 6.56
N PHE A 139 1.17 -6.31 6.81
CA PHE A 139 2.60 -6.42 6.50
C PHE A 139 2.84 -6.71 5.03
N ALA A 140 1.92 -7.45 4.39
CA ALA A 140 2.12 -8.00 3.06
C ALA A 140 1.24 -7.31 2.00
N LEU A 141 -0.02 -7.02 2.32
CA LEU A 141 -0.95 -6.36 1.40
C LEU A 141 -1.00 -4.84 1.53
N GLY A 142 -0.59 -4.31 2.69
CA GLY A 142 -0.51 -2.89 2.96
C GLY A 142 -1.82 -2.24 3.45
N PRO A 143 -1.80 -0.92 3.69
CA PRO A 143 -2.84 -0.23 4.44
C PRO A 143 -4.21 -0.25 3.75
N GLY A 144 -4.25 -0.16 2.42
CA GLY A 144 -5.51 -0.19 1.67
C GLY A 144 -6.31 -1.46 1.90
N GLN A 145 -5.63 -2.61 1.93
CA GLN A 145 -6.29 -3.91 2.11
C GLN A 145 -6.62 -4.22 3.56
N ALA A 146 -5.69 -3.91 4.47
CA ALA A 146 -5.94 -4.04 5.89
C ALA A 146 -7.13 -3.19 6.32
N PHE A 147 -7.24 -1.96 5.79
CA PHE A 147 -8.38 -1.09 6.02
C PHE A 147 -9.67 -1.61 5.38
N ALA A 148 -9.66 -1.94 4.09
CA ALA A 148 -10.87 -2.34 3.37
C ALA A 148 -11.50 -3.61 3.95
N ILE A 149 -10.69 -4.61 4.30
CA ILE A 149 -11.16 -5.84 4.94
C ILE A 149 -11.56 -5.57 6.40
N GLY A 150 -10.74 -4.82 7.14
CA GLY A 150 -11.04 -4.44 8.53
C GLY A 150 -12.39 -3.73 8.63
N GLN A 151 -12.64 -2.71 7.82
CA GLN A 151 -13.90 -1.96 7.82
C GLN A 151 -15.14 -2.87 7.62
N LYS A 152 -15.02 -3.99 6.90
CA LYS A 152 -16.12 -4.95 6.76
C LYS A 152 -16.40 -5.74 8.04
N TRP A 153 -15.40 -5.95 8.89
CA TRP A 153 -15.58 -6.57 10.20
C TRP A 153 -16.25 -5.64 11.22
N GLU A 154 -16.46 -4.36 10.89
CA GLU A 154 -17.29 -3.44 11.67
C GLU A 154 -18.79 -3.64 11.42
N ALA A 155 -19.18 -4.37 10.37
CA ALA A 155 -20.59 -4.62 10.08
C ALA A 155 -21.29 -5.31 11.26
N PRO A 156 -22.60 -5.09 11.48
CA PRO A 156 -23.33 -5.62 12.64
C PRO A 156 -23.23 -7.15 12.81
N ALA A 157 -23.03 -7.88 11.70
CA ALA A 157 -22.84 -9.33 11.71
C ALA A 157 -21.54 -9.78 12.41
N TYR A 158 -20.51 -8.93 12.44
CA TYR A 158 -19.19 -9.23 13.00
C TYR A 158 -18.90 -8.43 14.28
N GLY A 159 -19.37 -7.17 14.35
CA GLY A 159 -19.34 -6.35 15.56
C GLY A 159 -17.96 -5.88 16.03
N PHE A 160 -16.93 -5.96 15.20
CA PHE A 160 -15.57 -5.53 15.57
C PHE A 160 -15.36 -4.05 15.27
N GLU A 161 -15.88 -3.18 16.16
CA GLU A 161 -15.75 -1.73 16.04
C GLU A 161 -14.28 -1.27 15.92
N GLY A 162 -14.01 -0.38 14.96
CA GLY A 162 -12.69 0.20 14.75
C GLY A 162 -11.66 -0.74 14.12
N SER A 163 -12.08 -1.89 13.61
CA SER A 163 -11.21 -2.86 12.96
C SER A 163 -10.53 -2.33 11.70
N GLY A 164 -11.14 -1.38 10.97
CA GLY A 164 -10.46 -0.66 9.89
C GLY A 164 -9.21 0.06 10.40
N SER A 165 -9.32 0.77 11.53
CA SER A 165 -8.20 1.46 12.18
C SER A 165 -7.16 0.50 12.74
N VAL A 166 -7.56 -0.65 13.27
CA VAL A 166 -6.61 -1.69 13.71
C VAL A 166 -5.81 -2.18 12.51
N GLY A 167 -6.45 -2.45 11.37
CA GLY A 167 -5.78 -2.83 10.13
C GLY A 167 -4.76 -1.78 9.65
N LEU A 168 -5.13 -0.49 9.67
CA LEU A 168 -4.21 0.61 9.36
C LEU A 168 -2.99 0.62 10.30
N THR A 169 -3.18 0.29 11.58
CA THR A 169 -2.10 0.22 12.57
C THR A 169 -1.11 -0.90 12.25
N PHE A 170 -1.60 -2.10 11.94
CA PHE A 170 -0.74 -3.22 11.52
C PHE A 170 0.05 -2.87 10.24
N ALA A 171 -0.58 -2.19 9.29
CA ALA A 171 0.12 -1.73 8.08
C ALA A 171 1.21 -0.70 8.38
N ALA A 172 0.93 0.28 9.26
CA ALA A 172 1.91 1.27 9.68
C ALA A 172 3.12 0.63 10.37
N VAL A 173 2.89 -0.32 11.29
CA VAL A 173 3.96 -1.08 11.95
C VAL A 173 4.71 -1.97 10.97
N GLY A 174 4.01 -2.56 10.00
CA GLY A 174 4.60 -3.30 8.88
C GLY A 174 5.58 -2.44 8.07
N PHE A 175 5.24 -1.18 7.77
CA PHE A 175 6.16 -0.25 7.12
C PHE A 175 7.42 0.00 7.95
N PHE A 176 7.29 0.17 9.27
CA PHE A 176 8.46 0.33 10.13
C PHE A 176 9.35 -0.92 10.13
N TRP A 177 8.76 -2.12 10.16
CA TRP A 177 9.51 -3.37 10.00
C TRP A 177 10.23 -3.46 8.66
N ALA A 178 9.57 -3.08 7.55
CA ALA A 178 10.18 -3.08 6.23
C ALA A 178 11.36 -2.09 6.15
N ILE A 179 11.22 -0.89 6.70
CA ILE A 179 12.27 0.15 6.67
C ILE A 179 13.43 -0.24 7.57
N PHE A 180 13.19 -0.43 8.87
CA PHE A 180 14.26 -0.67 9.83
C PHE A 180 14.85 -2.07 9.64
N GLY A 181 14.01 -3.08 9.42
CA GLY A 181 14.43 -4.44 9.13
C GLY A 181 15.17 -4.55 7.80
N GLY A 182 14.70 -3.88 6.74
CA GLY A 182 15.38 -3.84 5.45
C GLY A 182 16.76 -3.19 5.54
N VAL A 183 16.86 -2.03 6.18
CA VAL A 183 18.16 -1.35 6.41
C VAL A 183 19.09 -2.20 7.27
N PHE A 184 18.57 -2.85 8.31
CA PHE A 184 19.34 -3.80 9.13
C PHE A 184 19.87 -4.96 8.28
N LEU A 185 19.02 -5.61 7.50
CA LEU A 185 19.40 -6.73 6.64
C LEU A 185 20.41 -6.32 5.57
N ILE A 186 20.27 -5.15 4.94
CA ILE A 186 21.23 -4.64 3.94
C ILE A 186 22.61 -4.46 4.59
N ASN A 187 22.67 -3.84 5.76
CA ASN A 187 23.93 -3.65 6.47
C ASN A 187 24.55 -4.99 6.91
N LEU A 188 23.72 -5.94 7.35
CA LEU A 188 24.15 -7.29 7.68
C LEU A 188 24.73 -8.01 6.45
N ALA A 189 24.05 -7.91 5.30
CA ALA A 189 24.46 -8.54 4.06
C ALA A 189 25.79 -7.97 3.53
N ILE A 190 26.00 -6.65 3.61
CA ILE A 190 27.28 -6.02 3.29
C ILE A 190 28.38 -6.54 4.22
N ARG A 191 28.14 -6.56 5.55
CA ARG A 191 29.11 -7.06 6.54
C ARG A 191 29.46 -8.54 6.34
N LYS A 192 28.51 -9.35 5.90
CA LYS A 192 28.68 -10.77 5.60
C LYS A 192 29.22 -11.05 4.19
N GLY A 193 29.40 -10.02 3.36
CA GLY A 193 29.88 -10.16 1.98
C GLY A 193 28.87 -10.77 1.02
N TRP A 194 27.58 -10.81 1.36
CA TRP A 194 26.51 -11.32 0.49
C TRP A 194 26.23 -10.39 -0.69
N ILE A 195 26.41 -9.09 -0.48
CA ILE A 195 26.31 -8.06 -1.51
C ILE A 195 27.50 -7.10 -1.40
N LYS A 196 27.88 -6.51 -2.53
CA LYS A 196 28.88 -5.44 -2.54
C LYS A 196 28.24 -4.16 -1.99
N PRO A 197 28.99 -3.35 -1.22
CA PRO A 197 28.52 -2.01 -0.90
C PRO A 197 28.27 -1.25 -2.22
N PRO A 198 27.24 -0.40 -2.28
CA PRO A 198 26.96 0.38 -3.48
C PRO A 198 28.22 1.13 -3.91
N SER A 199 28.64 0.94 -5.16
CA SER A 199 29.87 1.53 -5.67
C SER A 199 29.77 3.05 -5.60
N SER A 200 30.74 3.69 -4.96
CA SER A 200 30.90 5.15 -4.92
C SER A 200 31.31 5.76 -6.28
N SER A 201 31.15 5.02 -7.38
CA SER A 201 31.68 5.32 -8.71
C SER A 201 30.85 6.32 -9.52
N THR A 202 29.95 7.06 -8.88
CA THR A 202 29.34 8.28 -9.44
C THR A 202 29.47 9.39 -8.41
N GLY A 203 30.67 9.96 -8.28
CA GLY A 203 30.99 11.38 -7.99
C GLY A 203 30.37 12.16 -6.84
N ASP A 204 29.33 11.69 -6.18
CA ASP A 204 28.60 12.38 -5.13
C ASP A 204 28.09 11.33 -4.15
N GLY A 205 28.31 11.56 -2.85
CA GLY A 205 27.72 10.70 -1.82
C GLY A 205 26.24 10.54 -2.11
N ALA A 206 25.81 9.31 -2.44
CA ALA A 206 24.48 8.99 -2.97
C ALA A 206 23.44 9.88 -2.30
N ASN A 207 22.86 10.82 -3.05
CA ASN A 207 22.03 11.87 -2.49
C ASN A 207 20.76 11.26 -1.87
N ARG A 208 20.81 11.00 -0.56
CA ARG A 208 19.72 10.37 0.21
C ARG A 208 18.66 11.37 0.65
N SER A 209 18.82 12.66 0.31
CA SER A 209 17.84 13.71 0.60
C SER A 209 16.48 13.44 -0.03
N GLY A 210 16.44 12.63 -1.10
CA GLY A 210 15.25 12.36 -1.90
C GLY A 210 14.96 13.42 -2.97
N LEU A 211 15.80 14.45 -3.08
CA LEU A 211 15.69 15.51 -4.08
C LEU A 211 16.88 15.45 -5.03
N LEU A 212 16.62 15.64 -6.32
CA LEU A 212 17.67 15.87 -7.30
C LEU A 212 18.28 17.26 -7.07
N ARG A 213 19.60 17.36 -7.25
CA ARG A 213 20.34 18.63 -7.15
C ARG A 213 20.04 19.48 -8.38
N HIS A 214 20.28 20.78 -8.26
CA HIS A 214 20.10 21.72 -9.37
C HIS A 214 20.85 21.28 -10.64
N ASP A 215 22.07 20.76 -10.46
CA ASP A 215 22.97 20.40 -11.57
C ASP A 215 22.83 18.93 -12.02
N ASP A 216 21.88 18.17 -11.44
CA ASP A 216 21.64 16.79 -11.84
C ASP A 216 20.95 16.74 -13.22
N LYS A 217 21.24 15.69 -14.00
CA LYS A 217 20.45 15.37 -15.19
C LYS A 217 19.09 14.81 -14.76
N PHE A 218 18.04 15.61 -14.90
CA PHE A 218 16.67 15.19 -14.57
C PHE A 218 16.18 14.07 -15.49
N PRO A 219 15.68 12.94 -14.93
CA PRO A 219 15.12 11.87 -15.74
C PRO A 219 13.79 12.29 -16.37
N ILE A 220 13.56 11.87 -17.62
CA ILE A 220 12.25 11.96 -18.26
C ILE A 220 11.34 10.96 -17.55
N GLY A 221 10.21 11.40 -17.02
CA GLY A 221 9.27 10.46 -16.39
C GLY A 221 7.91 10.33 -17.07
N ALA A 222 7.65 11.03 -18.18
CA ALA A 222 6.50 10.80 -19.06
C ALA A 222 6.74 11.51 -20.38
N HIS A 223 6.20 10.94 -21.46
CA HIS A 223 6.14 11.54 -22.78
C HIS A 223 4.71 12.02 -23.06
N LEU A 224 4.58 13.05 -23.90
CA LEU A 224 3.27 13.46 -24.39
C LEU A 224 2.80 12.49 -25.47
N THR A 225 1.57 12.00 -25.34
CA THR A 225 0.92 11.09 -26.32
C THR A 225 -0.30 11.73 -26.97
N THR A 226 -0.64 12.96 -26.58
CA THR A 226 -1.74 13.75 -27.09
C THR A 226 -1.24 15.14 -27.50
N GLN A 227 -2.00 15.81 -28.37
CA GLN A 227 -1.83 17.24 -28.62
C GLN A 227 -2.49 18.01 -27.48
N SER A 228 -1.72 18.83 -26.76
CA SER A 228 -2.18 19.53 -25.56
C SER A 228 -3.31 20.53 -25.86
N GLU A 229 -3.46 20.99 -27.10
CA GLU A 229 -4.58 21.81 -27.55
C GLU A 229 -5.92 21.04 -27.51
N ALA A 230 -5.88 19.72 -27.70
CA ALA A 230 -7.07 18.87 -27.67
C ALA A 230 -7.33 18.32 -26.25
N ILE A 231 -6.32 17.71 -25.64
CA ILE A 231 -6.40 17.19 -24.28
C ILE A 231 -4.99 16.98 -23.71
N GLU A 232 -4.81 17.31 -22.43
CA GLU A 232 -3.56 17.04 -21.74
C GLU A 232 -3.32 15.53 -21.58
N THR A 233 -2.10 15.05 -21.87
CA THR A 233 -1.75 13.62 -21.84
C THR A 233 -2.02 13.01 -20.46
N PHE A 234 -1.71 13.75 -19.39
CA PHE A 234 -1.97 13.31 -18.03
C PHE A 234 -3.47 13.14 -17.76
N ALA A 235 -4.28 14.13 -18.16
CA ALA A 235 -5.74 14.09 -18.02
C ALA A 235 -6.34 12.92 -18.80
N PHE A 236 -5.89 12.70 -20.04
CA PHE A 236 -6.35 11.60 -20.86
C PHE A 236 -6.08 10.23 -20.22
N ASN A 237 -4.85 9.98 -19.76
CA ASN A 237 -4.48 8.72 -19.13
C ASN A 237 -5.25 8.49 -17.81
N ILE A 238 -5.44 9.54 -17.01
CA ILE A 238 -6.25 9.49 -15.79
C ILE A 238 -7.72 9.16 -16.11
N SER A 239 -8.30 9.74 -17.15
CA SER A 239 -9.65 9.42 -17.59
C SER A 239 -9.81 7.94 -17.93
N ILE A 240 -8.82 7.33 -18.60
CA ILE A 240 -8.82 5.87 -18.86
C ILE A 240 -8.79 5.07 -17.56
N ILE A 241 -7.96 5.47 -16.58
CA ILE A 241 -7.93 4.83 -15.26
C ILE A 241 -9.32 4.90 -14.59
N PHE A 242 -9.96 6.06 -14.59
CA PHE A 242 -11.28 6.22 -13.98
C PHE A 242 -12.39 5.47 -14.72
N ILE A 243 -12.36 5.39 -16.06
CA ILE A 243 -13.29 4.56 -16.84
C ILE A 243 -13.16 3.09 -16.45
N VAL A 244 -11.93 2.60 -16.33
CA VAL A 244 -11.68 1.21 -15.93
C VAL A 244 -12.10 0.97 -14.49
N TYR A 245 -11.82 1.90 -13.57
CA TYR A 245 -12.25 1.79 -12.19
C TYR A 245 -13.78 1.83 -12.05
N LEU A 246 -14.45 2.69 -12.82
CA LEU A 246 -15.92 2.71 -12.92
C LEU A 246 -16.46 1.38 -13.42
N ALA A 247 -15.83 0.76 -14.43
CA ALA A 247 -16.23 -0.57 -14.91
C ALA A 247 -16.10 -1.64 -13.81
N ALA A 248 -15.02 -1.61 -13.02
CA ALA A 248 -14.85 -2.51 -11.87
C ALA A 248 -15.94 -2.29 -10.80
N PHE A 249 -16.27 -1.04 -10.50
CA PHE A 249 -17.35 -0.68 -9.57
C PHE A 249 -18.72 -1.16 -10.05
N LEU A 250 -19.06 -0.91 -11.32
CA LEU A 250 -20.32 -1.34 -11.91
C LEU A 250 -20.43 -2.87 -11.92
N PHE A 251 -19.31 -3.56 -12.19
CA PHE A 251 -19.24 -5.00 -12.11
C PHE A 251 -19.47 -5.52 -10.68
N LEU A 252 -18.83 -4.92 -9.66
CA LEU A 252 -19.07 -5.30 -8.26
C LEU A 252 -20.51 -5.06 -7.83
N LYS A 253 -21.14 -3.97 -8.30
CA LYS A 253 -22.58 -3.74 -8.09
C LYS A 253 -23.44 -4.80 -8.76
N LEU A 254 -23.17 -5.12 -10.02
CA LEU A 254 -23.87 -6.17 -10.75
C LEU A 254 -23.71 -7.53 -10.06
N LEU A 255 -22.49 -7.86 -9.63
CA LEU A 255 -22.19 -9.09 -8.93
C LEU A 255 -22.91 -9.17 -7.58
N THR A 256 -22.99 -8.05 -6.85
CA THR A 256 -23.77 -7.96 -5.61
C THR A 256 -25.26 -8.20 -5.89
N PHE A 257 -25.80 -7.57 -6.93
CA PHE A 257 -27.19 -7.78 -7.34
C PHE A 257 -27.46 -9.25 -7.70
N LEU A 258 -26.59 -9.88 -8.51
CA LEU A 258 -26.74 -11.28 -8.89
C LEU A 258 -26.60 -12.23 -7.71
N LEU A 259 -25.67 -11.96 -6.79
CA LEU A 259 -25.48 -12.78 -5.59
C LEU A 259 -26.63 -12.62 -4.58
N SER A 260 -27.36 -11.51 -4.61
CA SER A 260 -28.52 -11.32 -3.74
C SER A 260 -29.60 -12.39 -3.97
N PHE A 261 -29.71 -12.95 -5.19
CA PHE A 261 -30.62 -14.06 -5.50
C PHE A 261 -30.23 -15.39 -4.81
N ALA A 262 -29.00 -15.53 -4.33
CA ALA A 262 -28.54 -16.69 -3.56
C ALA A 262 -28.78 -16.52 -2.04
N GLY A 263 -29.53 -15.49 -1.63
CA GLY A 263 -29.88 -15.24 -0.24
C GLY A 263 -28.72 -14.70 0.62
N PRO A 264 -28.78 -14.89 1.96
CA PRO A 264 -27.80 -14.29 2.87
C PRO A 264 -26.35 -14.70 2.61
N MET A 265 -26.09 -15.97 2.25
CA MET A 265 -24.74 -16.43 1.92
C MET A 265 -24.17 -15.73 0.67
N GLY A 266 -25.01 -15.47 -0.33
CA GLY A 266 -24.63 -14.69 -1.51
C GLY A 266 -24.25 -13.26 -1.15
N MET A 267 -25.02 -12.61 -0.27
CA MET A 267 -24.71 -11.27 0.22
C MET A 267 -23.39 -11.22 1.00
N SER A 268 -23.11 -12.19 1.88
CA SER A 268 -21.84 -12.27 2.59
C SER A 268 -20.65 -12.45 1.64
N LEU A 269 -20.82 -13.22 0.56
CA LEU A 269 -19.80 -13.35 -0.49
C LEU A 269 -19.61 -12.04 -1.27
N ALA A 270 -20.70 -11.34 -1.60
CA ALA A 270 -20.63 -10.03 -2.26
C ALA A 270 -19.87 -9.00 -1.40
N GLU A 271 -20.16 -8.94 -0.10
CA GLU A 271 -19.44 -8.08 0.85
C GLU A 271 -17.94 -8.39 0.90
N SER A 272 -17.59 -9.68 0.86
CA SER A 272 -16.20 -10.13 0.80
C SER A 272 -15.50 -9.62 -0.46
N PHE A 273 -16.18 -9.63 -1.62
CA PHE A 273 -15.65 -9.09 -2.87
C PHE A 273 -15.39 -7.57 -2.82
N TRP A 274 -16.21 -6.80 -2.11
CA TRP A 274 -15.94 -5.38 -1.87
C TRP A 274 -14.69 -5.16 -1.01
N GLY A 275 -14.43 -6.03 -0.03
CA GLY A 275 -13.21 -6.00 0.80
C GLY A 275 -11.93 -6.21 -0.01
N ILE A 276 -12.02 -6.96 -1.12
CA ILE A 276 -10.92 -7.22 -2.06
C ILE A 276 -11.11 -6.50 -3.41
N SER A 277 -11.79 -5.35 -3.42
CA SER A 277 -12.12 -4.60 -4.64
C SER A 277 -10.91 -4.32 -5.54
N PHE A 278 -9.71 -4.18 -4.97
CA PHE A 278 -8.47 -3.99 -5.72
C PHE A 278 -8.12 -5.14 -6.69
N ILE A 279 -8.53 -6.38 -6.37
CA ILE A 279 -8.34 -7.53 -7.27
C ILE A 279 -9.19 -7.33 -8.52
N PHE A 280 -10.45 -6.93 -8.34
CA PHE A 280 -11.33 -6.58 -9.44
C PHE A 280 -10.83 -5.35 -10.21
N ALA A 281 -10.36 -4.32 -9.50
CA ALA A 281 -9.75 -3.14 -10.12
C ALA A 281 -8.51 -3.52 -10.98
N THR A 282 -7.65 -4.41 -10.49
CA THR A 282 -6.51 -4.96 -11.22
C THR A 282 -6.97 -5.77 -12.43
N LEU A 283 -7.95 -6.67 -12.24
CA LEU A 283 -8.50 -7.51 -13.31
C LEU A 283 -9.08 -6.66 -14.44
N PHE A 284 -9.89 -5.66 -14.10
CA PHE A 284 -10.43 -4.70 -15.07
C PHE A 284 -9.34 -3.83 -15.70
N GLY A 285 -8.27 -3.50 -14.98
CA GLY A 285 -7.05 -2.91 -15.53
C GLY A 285 -6.42 -3.77 -16.63
N LEU A 286 -6.26 -5.07 -16.37
CA LEU A 286 -5.72 -6.03 -17.35
C LEU A 286 -6.67 -6.22 -18.54
N ILE A 287 -7.98 -6.27 -18.30
CA ILE A 287 -8.99 -6.35 -19.37
C ILE A 287 -8.95 -5.07 -20.21
N GLY A 288 -8.99 -3.89 -19.58
CA GLY A 288 -8.89 -2.60 -20.25
C GLY A 288 -7.63 -2.47 -21.09
N ARG A 289 -6.50 -2.97 -20.56
CA ARG A 289 -5.24 -3.04 -21.33
C ARG A 289 -5.39 -3.91 -22.58
N LYS A 290 -5.92 -5.12 -22.43
CA LYS A 290 -6.16 -6.04 -23.56
C LYS A 290 -7.09 -5.42 -24.61
N VAL A 291 -8.14 -4.72 -24.19
CA VAL A 291 -9.07 -4.03 -25.09
C VAL A 291 -8.33 -2.94 -25.89
N ILE A 292 -7.53 -2.11 -25.23
CA ILE A 292 -6.72 -1.06 -25.87
C ILE A 292 -5.72 -1.63 -26.87
N ASP A 293 -5.03 -2.72 -26.49
CA ASP A 293 -4.09 -3.41 -27.37
C ASP A 293 -4.79 -4.09 -28.56
N LEU A 294 -6.01 -4.62 -28.37
CA LEU A 294 -6.85 -5.19 -29.42
C LEU A 294 -7.23 -4.15 -30.49
N PHE A 295 -7.60 -2.94 -30.07
CA PHE A 295 -7.85 -1.82 -30.97
C PHE A 295 -6.57 -1.21 -31.58
N ARG A 296 -5.38 -1.72 -31.24
CA ARG A 296 -4.07 -1.24 -31.71
C ARG A 296 -3.79 0.24 -31.38
N VAL A 297 -4.50 0.79 -30.40
CA VAL A 297 -4.33 2.18 -29.96
C VAL A 297 -3.46 2.30 -28.71
N GLY A 298 -2.78 1.24 -28.28
CA GLY A 298 -1.97 1.23 -27.06
C GLY A 298 -0.79 2.21 -27.00
N HIS A 299 -0.50 2.96 -28.07
CA HIS A 299 0.48 4.05 -28.10
C HIS A 299 -0.03 5.33 -27.39
N ILE A 300 -1.34 5.47 -27.19
CA ILE A 300 -1.94 6.62 -26.50
C ILE A 300 -1.73 6.58 -24.98
N LEU A 301 -1.48 5.40 -24.41
CA LEU A 301 -1.20 5.22 -23.00
C LEU A 301 0.29 5.31 -22.73
N GLU A 302 0.67 6.22 -21.84
CA GLU A 302 2.06 6.47 -21.50
C GLU A 302 2.44 5.81 -20.16
N ASN A 303 3.40 4.89 -20.21
CA ASN A 303 3.87 4.15 -19.03
C ASN A 303 4.43 5.07 -17.93
N GLY A 304 5.09 6.18 -18.32
CA GLY A 304 5.58 7.17 -17.37
C GLY A 304 4.46 7.85 -16.58
N THR A 305 3.41 8.29 -17.28
CA THR A 305 2.20 8.85 -16.68
C THR A 305 1.54 7.86 -15.73
N LEU A 306 1.28 6.62 -16.19
CA LEU A 306 0.67 5.58 -15.36
C LEU A 306 1.51 5.29 -14.10
N THR A 307 2.84 5.26 -14.22
CA THR A 307 3.75 5.03 -13.08
C THR A 307 3.70 6.17 -12.07
N ARG A 308 3.62 7.42 -12.54
CA ARG A 308 3.49 8.60 -11.67
C ARG A 308 2.11 8.66 -11.01
N THR A 309 1.04 8.27 -11.70
CA THR A 309 -0.28 8.14 -11.09
C THR A 309 -0.27 7.08 -9.99
N THR A 310 0.34 5.91 -10.21
CA THR A 310 0.56 4.91 -9.15
C THR A 310 1.36 5.51 -7.98
N GLY A 311 2.46 6.22 -8.25
CA GLY A 311 3.26 6.86 -7.20
C GLY A 311 2.49 7.89 -6.38
N LEU A 312 1.76 8.79 -7.05
CA LEU A 312 0.89 9.79 -6.42
C LEU A 312 -0.16 9.12 -5.52
N SER A 313 -0.86 8.10 -6.06
CA SER A 313 -1.86 7.37 -5.29
C SER A 313 -1.25 6.69 -4.06
N VAL A 314 -0.08 6.07 -4.18
CA VAL A 314 0.59 5.40 -3.07
C VAL A 314 1.05 6.40 -2.00
N ASP A 315 1.64 7.53 -2.37
CA ASP A 315 2.12 8.52 -1.39
C ASP A 315 0.98 9.15 -0.60
N PHE A 316 -0.11 9.54 -1.27
CA PHE A 316 -1.31 10.05 -0.60
C PHE A 316 -2.01 8.96 0.22
N MET A 317 -2.12 7.74 -0.30
CA MET A 317 -2.71 6.60 0.41
C MET A 317 -1.95 6.29 1.70
N VAL A 318 -0.62 6.21 1.64
CA VAL A 318 0.21 5.90 2.82
C VAL A 318 0.10 7.02 3.86
N ALA A 319 0.20 8.28 3.44
CA ALA A 319 0.03 9.40 4.36
C ALA A 319 -1.36 9.41 5.01
N ALA A 320 -2.43 9.28 4.22
CA ALA A 320 -3.79 9.20 4.71
C ALA A 320 -4.01 7.98 5.62
N SER A 321 -3.40 6.84 5.31
CA SER A 321 -3.55 5.60 6.08
C SER A 321 -3.05 5.72 7.51
N ILE A 322 -1.89 6.34 7.71
CA ILE A 322 -1.34 6.55 9.05
C ILE A 322 -2.12 7.66 9.76
N GLY A 323 -2.52 8.71 9.03
CA GLY A 323 -3.35 9.78 9.58
C GLY A 323 -4.74 9.33 10.03
N ALA A 324 -5.31 8.30 9.39
CA ALA A 324 -6.61 7.73 9.72
C ALA A 324 -6.58 6.77 10.92
N ILE A 325 -5.41 6.49 11.50
CA ILE A 325 -5.32 5.62 12.68
C ILE A 325 -5.99 6.30 13.88
N SER A 326 -7.01 5.67 14.43
CA SER A 326 -7.65 6.05 15.67
C SER A 326 -6.84 5.58 16.87
N VAL A 327 -6.24 6.53 17.59
CA VAL A 327 -5.48 6.28 18.82
C VAL A 327 -6.31 5.54 19.86
N LYS A 328 -7.64 5.79 19.92
CA LYS A 328 -8.57 5.08 20.81
C LYS A 328 -8.51 3.57 20.60
N PHE A 329 -8.61 3.10 19.36
CA PHE A 329 -8.61 1.67 19.05
C PHE A 329 -7.20 1.06 19.18
N VAL A 330 -6.14 1.82 18.88
CA VAL A 330 -4.76 1.38 19.15
C VAL A 330 -4.56 1.12 20.63
N LEU A 331 -5.00 2.03 21.50
CA LEU A 331 -4.90 1.87 22.94
C LEU A 331 -5.81 0.76 23.48
N ALA A 332 -6.95 0.49 22.86
CA ALA A 332 -7.80 -0.63 23.26
C ALA A 332 -7.12 -1.99 23.01
N TYR A 333 -6.32 -2.11 21.95
CA TYR A 333 -5.71 -3.37 21.50
C TYR A 333 -4.17 -3.34 21.53
N TRP A 334 -3.55 -2.48 22.33
CA TRP A 334 -2.10 -2.24 22.24
C TRP A 334 -1.27 -3.48 22.53
N ILE A 335 -1.68 -4.34 23.48
CA ILE A 335 -0.99 -5.59 23.82
C ILE A 335 -0.99 -6.57 22.63
N PRO A 336 -2.16 -7.01 22.10
CA PRO A 336 -2.17 -7.93 20.98
C PRO A 336 -1.51 -7.33 19.74
N ILE A 337 -1.70 -6.03 19.46
CA ILE A 337 -1.00 -5.35 18.37
C ILE A 337 0.52 -5.45 18.53
N LEU A 338 1.06 -5.07 19.70
CA LEU A 338 2.49 -5.04 19.94
C LEU A 338 3.12 -6.44 19.80
N VAL A 339 2.52 -7.44 20.45
CA VAL A 339 3.02 -8.82 20.41
C VAL A 339 2.97 -9.36 18.99
N MET A 340 1.82 -9.27 18.31
CA MET A 340 1.65 -9.81 16.96
C MET A 340 2.52 -9.11 15.94
N CYS A 341 2.66 -7.79 16.02
CA CYS A 341 3.54 -7.05 15.12
C CYS A 341 5.01 -7.39 15.38
N ALA A 342 5.42 -7.56 16.65
CA ALA A 342 6.80 -7.91 16.98
C ALA A 342 7.15 -9.32 16.48
N THR A 343 6.34 -10.32 16.82
CA THR A 343 6.55 -11.70 16.38
C THR A 343 6.40 -11.84 14.87
N GLY A 344 5.37 -11.20 14.30
CA GLY A 344 5.11 -11.18 12.87
C GLY A 344 6.28 -10.60 12.08
N GLY A 345 6.83 -9.47 12.52
CA GLY A 345 8.00 -8.85 11.90
C GLY A 345 9.25 -9.73 11.96
N ILE A 346 9.57 -10.26 13.15
CA ILE A 346 10.74 -11.15 13.32
C ILE A 346 10.61 -12.39 12.44
N VAL A 347 9.47 -13.09 12.50
CA VAL A 347 9.23 -14.30 11.71
C VAL A 347 9.29 -13.99 10.22
N THR A 348 8.70 -12.88 9.78
CA THR A 348 8.74 -12.47 8.37
C THR A 348 10.16 -12.21 7.89
N LEU A 349 10.97 -11.47 8.65
CA LEU A 349 12.37 -11.19 8.29
C LEU A 349 13.20 -12.47 8.21
N VAL A 350 13.11 -13.34 9.22
CA VAL A 350 13.85 -14.60 9.25
C VAL A 350 13.41 -15.52 8.11
N PHE A 351 12.09 -15.63 7.90
CA PHE A 351 11.53 -16.47 6.86
C PHE A 351 11.91 -15.97 5.46
N MET A 352 11.86 -14.65 5.20
CA MET A 352 12.25 -14.08 3.91
C MET A 352 13.70 -14.37 3.56
N VAL A 353 14.63 -14.23 4.53
CA VAL A 353 16.05 -14.59 4.34
C VAL A 353 16.20 -16.08 4.03
N TRP A 354 15.54 -16.92 4.82
CA TRP A 354 15.61 -18.37 4.67
C TRP A 354 15.03 -18.84 3.33
N MET A 355 13.86 -18.34 2.94
CA MET A 355 13.13 -18.75 1.74
C MET A 355 13.82 -18.25 0.47
N SER A 356 14.16 -16.95 0.43
CA SER A 356 14.80 -16.35 -0.75
C SER A 356 16.15 -16.98 -1.07
N SER A 357 16.89 -17.44 -0.04
CA SER A 357 18.16 -18.17 -0.23
C SER A 357 18.01 -19.52 -0.95
N ARG A 358 16.82 -20.12 -0.92
CA ARG A 358 16.50 -21.44 -1.51
C ARG A 358 15.76 -21.32 -2.84
N VAL A 359 14.88 -20.33 -2.95
CA VAL A 359 13.98 -20.16 -4.09
C VAL A 359 14.69 -19.47 -5.26
N TYR A 360 15.51 -18.45 -4.98
CA TYR A 360 16.25 -17.76 -6.02
C TYR A 360 17.61 -18.41 -6.26
N THR A 361 18.01 -18.48 -7.53
CA THR A 361 19.31 -19.03 -7.95
C THR A 361 20.35 -17.93 -8.19
N ASP A 362 19.91 -16.73 -8.51
CA ASP A 362 20.69 -15.51 -8.76
C ASP A 362 20.21 -14.36 -7.87
N HIS A 363 21.11 -13.41 -7.57
CA HIS A 363 20.81 -12.16 -6.84
C HIS A 363 19.85 -12.34 -5.65
N LYS A 364 20.11 -13.39 -4.85
CA LYS A 364 19.14 -13.91 -3.87
C LYS A 364 18.75 -12.87 -2.83
N PHE A 365 19.72 -12.05 -2.41
CA PHE A 365 19.51 -11.01 -1.41
C PHE A 365 18.80 -9.78 -2.01
N GLU A 366 19.19 -9.36 -3.20
CA GLU A 366 18.57 -8.23 -3.89
C GLU A 366 17.10 -8.54 -4.21
N ARG A 367 16.80 -9.76 -4.66
CA ARG A 367 15.42 -10.24 -4.91
C ARG A 367 14.60 -10.49 -3.65
N MET A 368 15.24 -10.57 -2.48
CA MET A 368 14.55 -10.66 -1.19
C MET A 368 14.14 -9.27 -0.68
N ILE A 369 14.99 -8.26 -0.93
CA ILE A 369 14.73 -6.88 -0.51
C ILE A 369 13.70 -6.18 -1.40
N LEU A 370 13.63 -6.57 -2.68
CA LEU A 370 12.58 -6.16 -3.62
C LEU A 370 11.26 -6.90 -3.31
#